data_AF-A0A970LFL4-F1
#
_entry.id   AF-A0A970LFL4-F1
#
_cell.length_a   1.000
_cell.length_b   1.000
_cell.length_c   1.000
_cell.angle_alpha   90.00
_cell.angle_beta   90.00
_cell.angle_gamma   90.00
#
_symmetry.space_group_name_H-M   'P 1'
#
loop_
_entity.id
_entity.type
_entity.pdbx_description
1 polymer ?
#
loop_
_entity_poly.entity_id
_entity_poly.type
_entity_poly.pdbx_seq_one_letter_code
_entity_poly.pdbx_strand_id
1 'polypeptide(L)'
;EHAGCIGGACPAVVHYIEKYHPELVDQIVPVVSPMIAHARMLKERLGAGWSVVFIGPCAAKKQEAARPEYADAVDAVLTFMELGEWLEDERIDVATCIESDFESPDPMAANAELADARLFALAGGMLKTAAIHNDGVRPDVLHTSGAESVMELLDVPASGWAYQIVEPLFCAEGCINGPGIPHGKNLFERKNDLIRYAREKARLTISPSAQSTPAAASEAAAAKTDGVVAYELPASLKAAFAPAAGIHIPDIPESRILEVFEQTGKSSPDMQLNCGACGYKSCRDNAIAVVLGMAEPEMCIPYMRRLAEQRTDRILETSPNGIIILDEELKIVNINPAFRKMFQCGNAVLGRQVSYLMDASGFETLSDGGSERFEAVISHYGKRFHEVLYTLRDARQFVGIFMDISDIPLQQKTTDIVRMQTLRQAQELLDHQIRMSQEIAGMLGKSTAKGEEMVHKLMSLYGEDES
;
A
#
# COMPACT_ATOMS: atom_id res chain seq x y z
N GLU A 1 -45.13 3.30 -5.99
CA GLU A 1 -43.87 3.51 -6.73
C GLU A 1 -42.85 2.54 -6.12
N HIS A 2 -42.34 1.58 -6.88
CA HIS A 2 -41.30 0.69 -6.36
C HIS A 2 -39.97 1.43 -6.48
N ALA A 3 -39.43 1.88 -5.35
CA ALA A 3 -38.03 2.26 -5.28
C ALA A 3 -37.20 1.02 -5.64
N GLY A 4 -36.13 1.20 -6.43
CA GLY A 4 -35.27 0.09 -6.83
C GLY A 4 -34.62 -0.62 -5.64
N CYS A 5 -34.15 -1.83 -5.84
CA CYS A 5 -33.43 -2.62 -4.82
C CYS A 5 -31.92 -2.54 -5.03
N ILE A 6 -31.17 -2.34 -3.95
CA ILE A 6 -29.70 -2.32 -3.95
C ILE A 6 -29.19 -3.51 -3.14
N GLY A 7 -28.37 -4.37 -3.74
CA GLY A 7 -27.79 -5.52 -3.07
C GLY A 7 -26.89 -5.11 -1.89
N GLY A 8 -27.17 -5.65 -0.71
CA GLY A 8 -26.45 -5.33 0.54
C GLY A 8 -25.27 -6.25 0.89
N ALA A 9 -24.85 -7.14 -0.02
CA ALA A 9 -23.85 -8.17 0.29
C ALA A 9 -22.42 -7.62 0.50
N CYS A 10 -22.10 -6.48 -0.13
CA CYS A 10 -20.83 -5.78 0.02
C CYS A 10 -20.91 -4.79 1.20
N PRO A 11 -20.25 -5.09 2.34
CA PRO A 11 -20.37 -4.23 3.52
C PRO A 11 -19.76 -2.84 3.30
N ALA A 12 -18.79 -2.71 2.39
CA ALA A 12 -18.22 -1.41 2.04
C ALA A 12 -19.23 -0.52 1.30
N VAL A 13 -20.09 -1.11 0.46
CA VAL A 13 -21.17 -0.37 -0.21
C VAL A 13 -22.25 0.02 0.80
N VAL A 14 -22.67 -0.91 1.66
CA VAL A 14 -23.65 -0.61 2.73
C VAL A 14 -23.16 0.56 3.58
N HIS A 15 -21.92 0.50 4.07
CA HIS A 15 -21.34 1.57 4.88
C HIS A 15 -21.21 2.90 4.14
N TYR A 16 -20.94 2.86 2.83
CA TYR A 16 -20.91 4.05 2.00
C TYR A 16 -22.30 4.67 1.87
N ILE A 17 -23.33 3.88 1.60
CA ILE A 17 -24.71 4.34 1.52
C ILE A 17 -25.16 4.94 2.87
N GLU A 18 -24.95 4.21 3.97
CA GLU A 18 -25.31 4.67 5.32
C GLU A 18 -24.68 6.04 5.66
N LYS A 19 -23.50 6.36 5.11
CA LYS A 19 -22.75 7.60 5.39
C LYS A 19 -22.98 8.74 4.41
N TYR A 20 -23.00 8.45 3.11
CA TYR A 20 -22.92 9.45 2.04
C TYR A 20 -24.23 9.57 1.25
N HIS A 21 -25.05 8.51 1.23
CA HIS A 21 -26.35 8.49 0.55
C HIS A 21 -27.45 7.98 1.50
N PRO A 22 -27.68 8.65 2.65
CA PRO A 22 -28.68 8.20 3.63
C PRO A 22 -30.09 8.08 3.03
N GLU A 23 -30.39 8.81 1.96
CA GLU A 23 -31.64 8.73 1.18
C GLU A 23 -31.83 7.39 0.44
N LEU A 24 -30.76 6.61 0.24
CA LEU A 24 -30.80 5.30 -0.42
C LEU A 24 -30.84 4.13 0.57
N VAL A 25 -30.80 4.37 1.88
CA VAL A 25 -30.76 3.30 2.91
C VAL A 25 -31.97 2.35 2.81
N ASP A 26 -33.17 2.91 2.59
CA ASP A 26 -34.40 2.13 2.46
C ASP A 26 -34.47 1.30 1.16
N GLN A 27 -33.55 1.53 0.22
CA GLN A 27 -33.43 0.77 -1.03
C GLN A 27 -32.50 -0.44 -0.88
N ILE A 28 -31.73 -0.55 0.21
CA ILE A 28 -30.87 -1.70 0.44
C ILE A 28 -31.75 -2.92 0.75
N VAL A 29 -31.53 -4.02 0.04
CA VAL A 29 -32.23 -5.29 0.26
C VAL A 29 -32.02 -5.72 1.72
N PRO A 30 -33.09 -5.89 2.55
CA PRO A 30 -33.01 -6.07 4.00
C PRO A 30 -32.64 -7.52 4.39
N VAL A 31 -31.59 -8.04 3.76
CA VAL A 31 -31.08 -9.41 3.94
C VAL A 31 -29.62 -9.32 4.40
N VAL A 32 -29.28 -10.09 5.43
CA VAL A 32 -27.90 -10.16 5.92
C VAL A 32 -26.97 -10.77 4.88
N SER A 33 -25.68 -10.44 4.95
CA SER A 33 -24.72 -11.04 4.01
C SER A 33 -24.55 -12.55 4.23
N PRO A 34 -24.03 -13.30 3.23
CA PRO A 34 -23.79 -14.73 3.37
C PRO A 34 -22.92 -15.12 4.57
N MET A 35 -22.00 -14.24 4.99
CA MET A 35 -21.18 -14.44 6.19
C MET A 35 -22.05 -14.55 7.44
N ILE A 36 -22.94 -13.57 7.65
CA ILE A 36 -23.80 -13.52 8.84
C ILE A 36 -24.86 -14.62 8.78
N ALA A 37 -25.47 -14.83 7.61
CA ALA A 37 -26.45 -15.90 7.41
C ALA A 37 -25.85 -17.27 7.77
N HIS A 38 -24.68 -17.59 7.20
CA HIS A 38 -24.03 -18.87 7.44
C HIS A 38 -23.57 -19.04 8.89
N ALA A 39 -23.05 -17.97 9.51
CA ALA A 39 -22.64 -18.00 10.91
C ALA A 39 -23.80 -18.28 11.86
N ARG A 40 -24.95 -17.62 11.66
CA ARG A 40 -26.18 -17.90 12.42
C ARG A 40 -26.65 -19.35 12.23
N MET A 41 -26.61 -19.87 11.00
CA MET A 41 -26.93 -21.27 10.72
C MET A 41 -25.99 -22.23 11.47
N LEU A 42 -24.69 -21.93 11.55
CA LEU A 42 -23.73 -22.74 12.30
C LEU A 42 -24.01 -22.71 13.80
N LYS A 43 -24.29 -21.54 14.38
CA LYS A 43 -24.63 -21.38 15.80
C LYS A 43 -25.94 -22.09 16.15
N GLU A 44 -26.93 -22.09 15.25
CA GLU A 44 -28.18 -22.83 15.41
C GLU A 44 -27.93 -24.35 15.36
N ARG A 45 -27.09 -24.82 14.43
CA ARG A 45 -26.80 -26.24 14.24
C ARG A 45 -25.90 -26.84 15.33
N LEU A 46 -24.84 -26.13 15.71
CA LEU A 46 -23.78 -26.63 16.60
C LEU A 46 -23.92 -26.13 18.04
N GLY A 47 -24.66 -25.04 18.25
CA GLY A 47 -24.87 -24.39 19.53
C GLY A 47 -24.10 -23.07 19.67
N ALA A 48 -24.66 -22.13 20.43
CA ALA A 48 -24.14 -20.76 20.57
C ALA A 48 -22.73 -20.66 21.19
N GLY A 49 -22.28 -21.70 21.90
CA GLY A 49 -20.95 -21.74 22.53
C GLY A 49 -19.78 -22.02 21.59
N TRP A 50 -20.04 -22.39 20.33
CA TRP A 50 -18.99 -22.61 19.34
C TRP A 50 -18.52 -21.30 18.73
N SER A 51 -17.21 -21.08 18.66
CA SER A 51 -16.66 -19.92 17.95
C SER A 51 -16.75 -20.12 16.42
N VAL A 52 -17.24 -19.10 15.72
CA VAL A 52 -17.33 -19.05 14.26
C VAL A 52 -16.32 -18.04 13.73
N VAL A 53 -15.40 -18.52 12.89
CA VAL A 53 -14.39 -17.69 12.23
C VAL A 53 -14.71 -17.63 10.74
N PHE A 54 -14.94 -16.42 10.23
CA PHE A 54 -15.04 -16.19 8.79
C PHE A 54 -13.66 -15.92 8.21
N ILE A 55 -13.37 -16.53 7.07
CA ILE A 55 -12.14 -16.30 6.32
C ILE A 55 -12.51 -15.85 4.92
N GLY A 56 -12.00 -14.70 4.48
CA GLY A 56 -12.34 -14.16 3.17
C GLY A 56 -11.45 -13.06 2.65
N PRO A 57 -11.82 -12.44 1.53
CA PRO A 57 -10.95 -11.49 0.82
C PRO A 57 -11.10 -10.04 1.27
N CYS A 58 -11.95 -9.74 2.26
CA CYS A 58 -12.41 -8.38 2.50
C CYS A 58 -12.20 -7.94 3.95
N ALA A 59 -11.43 -6.87 4.15
CA ALA A 59 -11.26 -6.24 5.45
C ALA A 59 -12.57 -5.64 6.01
N ALA A 60 -13.46 -5.14 5.14
CA ALA A 60 -14.73 -4.56 5.57
C ALA A 60 -15.68 -5.59 6.22
N LYS A 61 -15.46 -6.90 6.01
CA LYS A 61 -16.19 -7.96 6.74
C LYS A 61 -15.89 -7.94 8.24
N LYS A 62 -14.70 -7.46 8.67
CA LYS A 62 -14.38 -7.26 10.10
C LYS A 62 -15.31 -6.22 10.72
N GLN A 63 -15.53 -5.12 10.01
CA GLN A 63 -16.43 -4.06 10.44
C GLN A 63 -17.89 -4.54 10.44
N GLU A 64 -18.30 -5.32 9.45
CA GLU A 64 -19.64 -5.94 9.43
C GLU A 64 -19.85 -6.84 10.65
N ALA A 65 -18.92 -7.75 10.94
CA ALA A 65 -19.01 -8.63 12.11
C ALA A 65 -19.01 -7.86 13.45
N ALA A 66 -18.39 -6.68 13.49
CA ALA A 66 -18.36 -5.82 14.67
C ALA A 66 -19.66 -5.02 14.91
N ARG A 67 -20.64 -5.09 14.00
CA ARG A 67 -21.94 -4.43 14.20
C ARG A 67 -22.66 -5.04 15.42
N PRO A 68 -23.19 -4.23 16.36
CA PRO A 68 -23.83 -4.73 17.58
C PRO A 68 -24.94 -5.77 17.36
N GLU A 69 -25.71 -5.62 16.28
CA GLU A 69 -26.78 -6.53 15.87
C GLU A 69 -26.29 -7.89 15.33
N TYR A 70 -24.98 -8.04 15.08
CA TYR A 70 -24.35 -9.26 14.59
C TYR A 70 -23.37 -9.87 15.60
N ALA A 71 -23.33 -9.35 16.83
CA ALA A 71 -22.46 -9.83 17.91
C ALA A 71 -22.70 -11.31 18.29
N ASP A 72 -23.85 -11.87 17.91
CA ASP A 72 -24.22 -13.27 18.15
C ASP A 72 -23.76 -14.24 17.03
N ALA A 73 -23.32 -13.70 15.88
CA ALA A 73 -23.09 -14.48 14.68
C ALA A 73 -21.62 -14.91 14.52
N VAL A 74 -20.71 -13.96 14.36
CA VAL A 74 -19.30 -14.19 13.96
C VAL A 74 -18.36 -13.71 15.06
N ASP A 75 -17.49 -14.61 15.54
CA ASP A 75 -16.55 -14.31 16.63
C ASP A 75 -15.23 -13.70 16.13
N ALA A 76 -14.80 -14.08 14.92
CA ALA A 76 -13.60 -13.52 14.30
C ALA A 76 -13.70 -13.51 12.77
N VAL A 77 -12.99 -12.57 12.15
CA VAL A 77 -12.88 -12.44 10.70
C VAL A 77 -11.41 -12.32 10.34
N LEU A 78 -10.91 -13.23 9.52
CA LEU A 78 -9.55 -13.22 8.97
C LEU A 78 -9.58 -13.00 7.47
N THR A 79 -8.57 -12.29 6.97
CA THR A 79 -8.31 -12.20 5.53
C THR A 79 -7.50 -13.40 5.04
N PHE A 80 -7.48 -13.65 3.72
CA PHE A 80 -6.63 -14.71 3.16
C PHE A 80 -5.13 -14.41 3.34
N MET A 81 -4.72 -13.14 3.37
CA MET A 81 -3.34 -12.77 3.70
C MET A 81 -2.99 -13.11 5.15
N GLU A 82 -3.84 -12.75 6.11
CA GLU A 82 -3.64 -13.08 7.53
C GLU A 82 -3.65 -14.59 7.79
N LEU A 83 -4.50 -15.34 7.07
CA LEU A 83 -4.45 -16.79 7.12
C LEU A 83 -3.10 -17.32 6.59
N GLY A 84 -2.59 -16.74 5.50
CA GLY A 84 -1.29 -17.10 4.94
C GLY A 84 -0.15 -16.89 5.94
N GLU A 85 -0.09 -15.69 6.55
CA GLU A 85 0.88 -15.36 7.60
C GLU A 85 0.81 -16.34 8.78
N TRP A 86 -0.41 -16.67 9.23
CA TRP A 86 -0.58 -17.60 10.35
C TRP A 86 -0.14 -19.04 9.99
N LEU A 87 -0.43 -19.51 8.78
CA LEU A 87 0.04 -20.81 8.31
C LEU A 87 1.58 -20.88 8.22
N GLU A 88 2.22 -19.79 7.81
CA GLU A 88 3.69 -19.67 7.77
C GLU A 88 4.30 -19.74 9.18
N ASP A 89 3.72 -19.03 10.15
CA ASP A 89 4.15 -19.05 11.56
C ASP A 89 4.04 -20.45 12.17
N GLU A 90 2.97 -21.17 11.85
CA GLU A 90 2.76 -22.58 12.26
C GLU A 90 3.54 -23.59 11.41
N ARG A 91 4.27 -23.13 10.38
CA ARG A 91 5.06 -23.94 9.45
C ARG A 91 4.23 -25.00 8.71
N ILE A 92 3.02 -24.62 8.29
CA ILE A 92 2.09 -25.47 7.54
C ILE A 92 2.20 -25.14 6.06
N ASP A 93 2.73 -26.08 5.27
CA ASP A 93 2.72 -26.00 3.82
C ASP A 93 1.46 -26.66 3.25
N VAL A 94 0.49 -25.84 2.83
CA VAL A 94 -0.78 -26.27 2.25
C VAL A 94 -0.58 -27.16 1.02
N ALA A 95 0.48 -26.95 0.22
CA ALA A 95 0.75 -27.74 -0.97
C ALA A 95 1.13 -29.20 -0.66
N THR A 96 1.55 -29.47 0.59
CA THR A 96 1.90 -30.82 1.05
C THR A 96 0.78 -31.51 1.84
N CYS A 97 -0.30 -30.79 2.13
CA CYS A 97 -1.42 -31.33 2.88
C CYS A 97 -2.23 -32.33 2.05
N ILE A 98 -2.83 -33.30 2.73
CA ILE A 98 -3.74 -34.26 2.09
C ILE A 98 -5.06 -33.54 1.81
N GLU A 99 -5.54 -33.64 0.58
CA GLU A 99 -6.87 -33.16 0.18
C GLU A 99 -7.96 -33.74 1.09
N SER A 100 -8.83 -32.88 1.60
CA SER A 100 -9.96 -33.26 2.45
C SER A 100 -11.21 -32.50 2.02
N ASP A 101 -12.37 -33.08 2.31
CA ASP A 101 -13.66 -32.47 2.01
C ASP A 101 -14.17 -31.60 3.17
N PHE A 102 -15.10 -30.71 2.86
CA PHE A 102 -15.82 -29.94 3.87
C PHE A 102 -16.74 -30.85 4.70
N GLU A 103 -16.97 -30.49 5.97
CA GLU A 103 -17.74 -31.31 6.92
C GLU A 103 -19.20 -31.53 6.52
N SER A 104 -19.81 -30.58 5.80
CA SER A 104 -21.16 -30.74 5.27
C SER A 104 -21.11 -31.32 3.85
N PRO A 105 -21.95 -32.31 3.51
CA PRO A 105 -22.11 -32.76 2.14
C PRO A 105 -22.38 -31.53 1.27
N ASP A 106 -21.73 -31.42 0.11
CA ASP A 106 -21.89 -30.26 -0.76
C ASP A 106 -23.38 -30.05 -1.04
N PRO A 107 -24.04 -29.00 -0.47
CA PRO A 107 -25.46 -28.79 -0.68
C PRO A 107 -25.75 -28.46 -2.15
N MET A 108 -24.73 -27.99 -2.87
CA MET A 108 -24.78 -27.73 -4.31
C MET A 108 -24.61 -29.02 -5.12
N ALA A 109 -24.14 -30.10 -4.50
CA ALA A 109 -24.20 -31.44 -5.09
C ALA A 109 -25.61 -32.07 -4.98
N ALA A 110 -26.38 -31.67 -3.98
CA ALA A 110 -27.75 -32.14 -3.79
C ALA A 110 -28.79 -31.30 -4.54
N ASN A 111 -28.46 -30.06 -4.93
CA ASN A 111 -29.35 -29.16 -5.64
C ASN A 111 -28.62 -28.44 -6.78
N ALA A 112 -29.01 -28.72 -8.02
CA ALA A 112 -28.45 -28.08 -9.21
C ALA A 112 -28.71 -26.57 -9.29
N GLU A 113 -29.78 -26.07 -8.67
CA GLU A 113 -30.06 -24.62 -8.52
C GLU A 113 -29.05 -23.98 -7.54
N LEU A 114 -28.49 -24.81 -6.65
CA LEU A 114 -27.34 -24.57 -5.76
C LEU A 114 -26.08 -24.12 -6.51
N ALA A 115 -25.84 -24.73 -7.68
CA ALA A 115 -24.54 -24.83 -8.37
C ALA A 115 -23.83 -23.49 -8.63
N ASP A 116 -24.60 -22.42 -8.80
CA ASP A 116 -24.08 -21.10 -9.12
C ASP A 116 -23.63 -20.29 -7.89
N ALA A 117 -23.97 -20.70 -6.67
CA ALA A 117 -23.58 -19.98 -5.45
C ALA A 117 -22.05 -19.86 -5.25
N ARG A 118 -21.24 -20.75 -5.83
CA ARG A 118 -19.76 -20.63 -5.84
C ARG A 118 -19.27 -19.42 -6.63
N LEU A 119 -20.10 -18.88 -7.53
CA LEU A 119 -19.78 -17.72 -8.35
C LEU A 119 -20.12 -16.40 -7.65
N PHE A 120 -20.70 -16.43 -6.44
CA PHE A 120 -21.11 -15.22 -5.70
C PHE A 120 -20.00 -14.18 -5.52
N ALA A 121 -18.75 -14.62 -5.46
CA ALA A 121 -17.60 -13.73 -5.30
C ALA A 121 -17.25 -12.91 -6.56
N LEU A 122 -17.83 -13.24 -7.73
CA LEU A 122 -17.63 -12.50 -8.98
C LEU A 122 -18.65 -11.39 -9.13
N ALA A 123 -18.32 -10.36 -9.91
CA ALA A 123 -19.31 -9.40 -10.40
C ALA A 123 -20.43 -10.11 -11.20
N GLY A 124 -21.67 -9.80 -10.87
CA GLY A 124 -22.89 -10.48 -11.35
C GLY A 124 -23.19 -11.80 -10.63
N GLY A 125 -22.34 -12.21 -9.69
CA GLY A 125 -22.44 -13.50 -9.00
C GLY A 125 -23.64 -13.60 -8.07
N MET A 126 -24.04 -12.51 -7.41
CA MET A 126 -25.23 -12.47 -6.56
C MET A 126 -26.49 -12.57 -7.43
N LEU A 127 -26.57 -11.82 -8.53
CA LEU A 127 -27.67 -11.93 -9.49
C LEU A 127 -27.80 -13.35 -10.04
N LYS A 128 -26.68 -13.95 -10.43
CA LYS A 128 -26.63 -15.32 -10.94
C LYS A 128 -27.11 -16.33 -9.89
N THR A 129 -26.65 -16.20 -8.65
CA THR A 129 -27.07 -17.06 -7.52
C THR A 129 -28.56 -16.91 -7.21
N ALA A 130 -29.11 -15.71 -7.36
CA ALA A 130 -30.54 -15.43 -7.18
C ALA A 130 -31.40 -15.81 -8.39
N ALA A 131 -30.83 -16.47 -9.41
CA ALA A 131 -31.47 -16.77 -10.69
C ALA A 131 -32.05 -15.53 -11.40
N ILE A 132 -31.46 -14.35 -11.16
CA ILE A 132 -31.83 -13.10 -11.81
C ILE A 132 -30.98 -12.95 -13.08
N HIS A 133 -31.64 -13.04 -14.23
CA HIS A 133 -30.98 -12.92 -15.52
C HIS A 133 -30.54 -11.48 -15.80
N ASN A 134 -29.23 -11.33 -16.01
CA ASN A 134 -28.59 -10.13 -16.53
C ASN A 134 -27.66 -10.52 -17.69
N ASP A 135 -27.96 -10.02 -18.88
CA ASP A 135 -27.17 -10.24 -20.10
C ASP A 135 -26.27 -9.04 -20.46
N GLY A 136 -26.23 -8.02 -19.59
CA GLY A 136 -25.50 -6.78 -19.79
C GLY A 136 -26.21 -5.74 -20.64
N VAL A 137 -27.38 -6.05 -21.21
CA VAL A 137 -28.15 -5.15 -22.08
C VAL A 137 -29.49 -4.76 -21.44
N ARG A 138 -29.94 -5.52 -20.44
CA ARG A 138 -31.11 -5.15 -19.63
C ARG A 138 -30.88 -3.84 -18.86
N PRO A 139 -31.73 -2.81 -19.06
CA PRO A 139 -31.55 -1.51 -18.42
C PRO A 139 -32.02 -1.48 -16.95
N ASP A 140 -32.83 -2.45 -16.53
CA ASP A 140 -33.48 -2.50 -15.21
C ASP A 140 -32.76 -3.40 -14.19
N VAL A 141 -31.81 -4.22 -14.64
CA VAL A 141 -31.04 -5.16 -13.82
C VAL A 141 -29.56 -4.91 -14.06
N LEU A 142 -28.87 -4.35 -13.07
CA LEU A 142 -27.49 -3.91 -13.21
C LEU A 142 -26.58 -4.66 -12.24
N HIS A 143 -25.40 -5.06 -12.70
CA HIS A 143 -24.27 -5.32 -11.82
C HIS A 143 -23.19 -4.30 -12.14
N THR A 144 -22.58 -3.72 -11.12
CA THR A 144 -21.49 -2.75 -11.27
C THR A 144 -20.39 -3.10 -10.27
N SER A 145 -19.14 -2.94 -10.70
CA SER A 145 -18.00 -3.21 -9.83
C SER A 145 -16.91 -2.15 -9.98
N GLY A 146 -16.17 -1.93 -8.90
CA GLY A 146 -15.20 -0.86 -8.78
C GLY A 146 -15.78 0.36 -8.05
N ALA A 147 -14.98 0.95 -7.16
CA ALA A 147 -15.42 2.05 -6.31
C ALA A 147 -15.94 3.24 -7.12
N GLU A 148 -15.23 3.65 -8.18
CA GLU A 148 -15.62 4.77 -9.04
C GLU A 148 -16.99 4.54 -9.70
N SER A 149 -17.17 3.40 -10.37
CA SER A 149 -18.43 3.04 -11.04
C SER A 149 -19.61 2.91 -10.08
N VAL A 150 -19.36 2.42 -8.85
CA VAL A 150 -20.42 2.33 -7.83
C VAL A 150 -20.79 3.71 -7.31
N MET A 151 -19.81 4.58 -7.03
CA MET A 151 -20.09 5.95 -6.59
C MET A 151 -20.87 6.73 -7.65
N GLU A 152 -20.45 6.65 -8.92
CA GLU A 152 -21.16 7.29 -10.03
C GLU A 152 -22.61 6.78 -10.17
N LEU A 153 -22.84 5.49 -9.95
CA LEU A 153 -24.19 4.92 -9.95
C LEU A 153 -25.05 5.45 -8.78
N LEU A 154 -24.49 5.56 -7.59
CA LEU A 154 -25.21 6.04 -6.40
C LEU A 154 -25.50 7.56 -6.46
N ASP A 155 -24.73 8.32 -7.25
CA ASP A 155 -24.97 9.74 -7.54
C ASP A 155 -26.16 9.97 -8.50
N VAL A 156 -26.74 8.93 -9.10
CA VAL A 156 -27.92 9.05 -9.98
C VAL A 156 -29.11 9.60 -9.18
N PRO A 157 -29.70 10.75 -9.59
CA PRO A 157 -30.82 11.33 -8.86
C PRO A 157 -32.05 10.42 -8.93
N ALA A 158 -32.91 10.48 -7.92
CA ALA A 158 -34.13 9.66 -7.84
C ALA A 158 -35.01 9.73 -9.10
N SER A 159 -35.05 10.88 -9.78
CA SER A 159 -35.79 11.05 -11.05
C SER A 159 -35.20 10.27 -12.23
N GLY A 160 -33.93 9.90 -12.17
CA GLY A 160 -33.21 9.12 -13.18
C GLY A 160 -33.03 7.64 -12.81
N TRP A 161 -33.43 7.24 -11.60
CA TRP A 161 -33.27 5.87 -11.14
C TRP A 161 -34.27 4.93 -11.83
N ALA A 162 -33.77 4.12 -12.77
CA ALA A 162 -34.59 3.19 -13.57
C ALA A 162 -34.31 1.70 -13.25
N TYR A 163 -33.56 1.41 -12.19
CA TYR A 163 -33.11 0.06 -11.86
C TYR A 163 -34.06 -0.62 -10.87
N GLN A 164 -34.52 -1.82 -11.22
CA GLN A 164 -35.26 -2.70 -10.29
C GLN A 164 -34.32 -3.36 -9.29
N ILE A 165 -33.15 -3.81 -9.75
CA ILE A 165 -32.12 -4.38 -8.87
C ILE A 165 -30.72 -4.01 -9.34
N VAL A 166 -29.88 -3.64 -8.38
CA VAL A 166 -28.46 -3.36 -8.57
C VAL A 166 -27.64 -4.31 -7.71
N GLU A 167 -26.61 -4.92 -8.29
CA GLU A 167 -25.52 -5.58 -7.57
C GLU A 167 -24.27 -4.67 -7.57
N PRO A 168 -24.04 -3.89 -6.49
CA PRO A 168 -22.85 -3.05 -6.39
C PRO A 168 -21.71 -3.74 -5.61
N LEU A 169 -20.50 -3.75 -6.18
CA LEU A 169 -19.30 -4.26 -5.52
C LEU A 169 -18.16 -3.24 -5.61
N PHE A 170 -17.60 -2.76 -4.49
CA PHE A 170 -16.51 -1.77 -4.55
C PHE A 170 -15.19 -2.30 -5.14
N CYS A 171 -14.93 -3.60 -5.02
CA CYS A 171 -13.75 -4.20 -5.65
C CYS A 171 -14.05 -4.49 -7.14
N ALA A 172 -13.17 -4.06 -8.04
CA ALA A 172 -13.30 -4.34 -9.47
C ALA A 172 -13.33 -5.86 -9.72
N GLU A 173 -14.26 -6.34 -10.57
CA GLU A 173 -14.56 -7.75 -10.82
C GLU A 173 -15.06 -8.55 -9.60
N GLY A 174 -15.36 -7.87 -8.49
CA GLY A 174 -15.93 -8.45 -7.28
C GLY A 174 -14.92 -8.84 -6.22
N CYS A 175 -15.34 -9.73 -5.31
CA CYS A 175 -14.58 -10.10 -4.12
C CYS A 175 -13.24 -10.79 -4.43
N ILE A 176 -13.07 -11.36 -5.63
CA ILE A 176 -11.81 -11.95 -6.10
C ILE A 176 -10.66 -10.94 -6.31
N ASN A 177 -10.98 -9.65 -6.19
CA ASN A 177 -10.02 -8.55 -6.16
C ASN A 177 -10.06 -7.78 -4.82
N GLY A 178 -10.53 -8.44 -3.76
CA GLY A 178 -10.58 -7.85 -2.42
C GLY A 178 -9.19 -7.55 -1.86
N PRO A 179 -9.06 -6.55 -0.96
CA PRO A 179 -7.78 -6.12 -0.40
C PRO A 179 -7.11 -7.19 0.49
N GLY A 180 -7.87 -8.21 0.91
CA GLY A 180 -7.40 -9.35 1.69
C GLY A 180 -6.86 -10.51 0.85
N ILE A 181 -6.69 -10.34 -0.47
CA ILE A 181 -6.18 -11.38 -1.38
C ILE A 181 -4.68 -11.19 -1.62
N PRO A 182 -3.85 -12.23 -1.48
CA PRO A 182 -2.42 -12.16 -1.79
C PRO A 182 -2.12 -11.65 -3.19
N HIS A 183 -1.10 -10.80 -3.31
CA HIS A 183 -0.59 -10.32 -4.59
C HIS A 183 0.14 -11.45 -5.36
N GLY A 184 0.24 -11.32 -6.69
CA GLY A 184 1.07 -12.23 -7.50
C GLY A 184 0.33 -13.03 -8.58
N LYS A 185 -1.01 -12.98 -8.62
CA LYS A 185 -1.80 -13.58 -9.70
C LYS A 185 -2.68 -12.54 -10.39
N ASN A 186 -2.78 -12.62 -11.71
CA ASN A 186 -3.63 -11.72 -12.48
C ASN A 186 -5.12 -11.93 -12.12
N LEU A 187 -5.89 -10.83 -12.10
CA LEU A 187 -7.31 -10.85 -11.75
C LEU A 187 -8.14 -11.79 -12.63
N PHE A 188 -7.92 -11.78 -13.94
CA PHE A 188 -8.68 -12.62 -14.88
C PHE A 188 -8.29 -14.09 -14.77
N GLU A 189 -7.05 -14.39 -14.37
CA GLU A 189 -6.66 -15.76 -14.06
C GLU A 189 -7.38 -16.27 -12.81
N ARG A 190 -7.49 -15.45 -11.74
CA ARG A 190 -8.28 -15.80 -10.54
C ARG A 190 -9.75 -16.03 -10.89
N LYS A 191 -10.32 -15.17 -11.75
CA LYS A 191 -11.68 -15.34 -12.26
C LYS A 191 -11.85 -16.69 -12.96
N ASN A 192 -10.92 -17.03 -13.86
CA ASN A 192 -10.96 -18.30 -14.58
C ASN A 192 -10.78 -19.51 -13.66
N ASP A 193 -9.93 -19.42 -12.63
CA ASP A 193 -9.79 -20.48 -11.63
C ASP A 193 -11.08 -20.72 -10.86
N LEU A 194 -11.74 -19.66 -10.39
CA LEU A 194 -12.99 -19.79 -9.66
C LEU A 194 -14.09 -20.41 -10.54
N ILE A 195 -14.20 -19.98 -11.79
CA ILE A 195 -15.15 -20.55 -12.76
C ILE A 195 -14.84 -22.03 -13.01
N ARG A 196 -13.56 -22.38 -13.14
CA ARG A 196 -13.13 -23.77 -13.35
C ARG A 196 -13.47 -24.63 -12.14
N TYR A 197 -13.14 -24.16 -10.94
CA TYR A 197 -13.46 -24.83 -9.68
C TYR A 197 -14.97 -25.06 -9.52
N ALA A 198 -15.78 -24.02 -9.78
CA ALA A 198 -17.23 -24.12 -9.73
C ALA A 198 -17.76 -25.18 -10.73
N ARG A 199 -17.24 -25.20 -11.96
CA ARG A 199 -17.62 -26.20 -12.98
C ARG A 199 -17.17 -27.61 -12.64
N GLU A 200 -15.97 -27.79 -12.10
CA GLU A 200 -15.44 -29.09 -11.70
C GLU A 200 -16.30 -29.71 -10.59
N LYS A 201 -16.63 -28.93 -9.55
CA LYS A 201 -17.53 -29.38 -8.47
C LYS A 201 -18.96 -29.64 -8.97
N ALA A 202 -19.48 -28.81 -9.88
CA ALA A 202 -20.76 -29.06 -10.54
C ALA A 202 -20.76 -30.34 -11.41
N ARG A 203 -19.63 -30.70 -12.04
CA ARG A 203 -19.50 -31.95 -12.82
C ARG A 203 -19.39 -33.20 -11.95
N LEU A 204 -18.65 -33.12 -10.84
CA LEU A 204 -18.51 -34.21 -9.87
C LEU A 204 -19.84 -34.55 -9.16
N THR A 205 -20.76 -33.60 -9.15
CA THR A 205 -22.12 -33.73 -8.64
C THR A 205 -23.03 -34.57 -9.55
N ILE A 206 -22.85 -34.48 -10.87
CA ILE A 206 -23.71 -35.16 -11.85
C ILE A 206 -23.19 -36.58 -12.07
N SER A 207 -23.45 -37.47 -11.10
CA SER A 207 -23.38 -38.91 -11.37
C SER A 207 -24.58 -39.31 -12.27
N PRO A 208 -24.43 -40.19 -13.28
CA PRO A 208 -25.45 -40.42 -14.33
C PRO A 208 -26.77 -41.07 -13.86
N SER A 209 -26.94 -41.35 -12.57
CA SER A 209 -28.05 -42.17 -12.05
C SER A 209 -29.17 -41.39 -11.33
N ALA A 210 -29.06 -40.07 -11.17
CA ALA A 210 -30.10 -39.28 -10.52
C ALA A 210 -30.79 -38.35 -11.53
N GLN A 211 -31.70 -38.90 -12.33
CA GLN A 211 -32.82 -38.11 -12.84
C GLN A 211 -33.74 -37.79 -11.66
N SER A 212 -33.36 -36.80 -10.85
CA SER A 212 -34.27 -36.22 -9.88
C SER A 212 -35.20 -35.28 -10.62
N THR A 213 -36.47 -35.67 -10.68
CA THR A 213 -37.63 -34.80 -10.92
C THR A 213 -37.46 -33.54 -10.06
N PRO A 214 -37.86 -32.34 -10.54
CA PRO A 214 -37.79 -31.14 -9.72
C PRO A 214 -38.52 -31.38 -8.41
N ALA A 215 -37.79 -31.40 -7.30
CA ALA A 215 -38.41 -31.40 -5.98
C ALA A 215 -39.16 -30.07 -5.91
N ALA A 216 -40.49 -30.16 -5.86
CA ALA A 216 -41.35 -29.01 -5.66
C ALA A 216 -40.78 -28.18 -4.50
N ALA A 217 -40.41 -26.93 -4.80
CA ALA A 217 -40.18 -25.93 -3.78
C ALA A 217 -41.31 -26.08 -2.76
N SER A 218 -40.96 -26.35 -1.50
CA SER A 218 -41.97 -26.46 -0.45
C SER A 218 -42.79 -25.18 -0.50
N GLU A 219 -44.05 -25.29 -0.88
CA GLU A 219 -45.04 -24.23 -0.84
C GLU A 219 -45.26 -23.85 0.63
N ALA A 220 -44.33 -23.10 1.21
CA ALA A 220 -44.61 -22.27 2.35
C ALA A 220 -45.62 -21.23 1.86
N ALA A 221 -46.81 -21.27 2.43
CA ALA A 221 -48.02 -20.61 1.93
C ALA A 221 -47.80 -19.13 1.58
N ALA A 222 -47.55 -18.85 0.29
CA ALA A 222 -47.61 -17.52 -0.26
C ALA A 222 -49.09 -17.09 -0.32
N ALA A 223 -49.53 -16.36 0.70
CA ALA A 223 -50.82 -15.70 0.65
C ALA A 223 -50.80 -14.66 -0.49
N LYS A 224 -51.49 -14.97 -1.59
CA LYS A 224 -51.68 -14.04 -2.70
C LYS A 224 -52.67 -12.96 -2.28
N THR A 225 -52.16 -11.79 -1.92
CA THR A 225 -52.89 -10.54 -1.92
C THR A 225 -52.15 -9.54 -2.80
N ASP A 226 -52.80 -9.11 -3.88
CA ASP A 226 -52.47 -7.93 -4.70
C ASP A 226 -51.00 -7.74 -5.13
N GLY A 227 -50.47 -8.71 -5.89
CA GLY A 227 -49.27 -8.49 -6.72
C GLY A 227 -47.95 -8.32 -5.97
N VAL A 228 -47.96 -8.37 -4.63
CA VAL A 228 -46.76 -8.43 -3.80
C VAL A 228 -46.72 -9.80 -3.17
N VAL A 229 -45.78 -10.65 -3.61
CA VAL A 229 -45.47 -11.88 -2.86
C VAL A 229 -44.74 -11.44 -1.60
N ALA A 230 -45.48 -11.28 -0.50
CA ALA A 230 -44.89 -11.03 0.81
C ALA A 230 -44.19 -12.31 1.28
N TYR A 231 -42.94 -12.50 0.88
CA TYR A 231 -42.08 -13.51 1.46
C TYR A 231 -41.63 -13.03 2.83
N GLU A 232 -42.11 -13.66 3.90
CA GLU A 232 -41.69 -13.31 5.24
C GLU A 232 -40.30 -13.91 5.50
N LEU A 233 -39.27 -13.07 5.37
CA LEU A 233 -37.88 -13.45 5.64
C LEU A 233 -37.76 -14.00 7.08
N PRO A 234 -37.08 -15.15 7.29
CA PRO A 234 -36.74 -15.62 8.63
C PRO A 234 -35.98 -14.55 9.41
N ALA A 235 -36.23 -14.44 10.72
CA ALA A 235 -35.57 -13.45 11.57
C ALA A 235 -34.03 -13.53 11.51
N SER A 236 -33.48 -14.73 11.34
CA SER A 236 -32.04 -14.98 11.19
C SER A 236 -31.44 -14.37 9.91
N LEU A 237 -32.26 -14.12 8.88
CA LEU A 237 -31.84 -13.57 7.59
C LEU A 237 -32.15 -12.08 7.44
N LYS A 238 -32.96 -11.48 8.32
CA LYS A 238 -33.30 -10.05 8.24
C LYS A 238 -32.11 -9.18 8.64
N ALA A 239 -31.87 -8.14 7.85
CA ALA A 239 -30.96 -7.05 8.17
C ALA A 239 -31.74 -5.75 8.39
N ALA A 240 -31.20 -4.88 9.24
CA ALA A 240 -31.65 -3.51 9.38
C ALA A 240 -30.48 -2.59 9.06
N PHE A 241 -30.71 -1.63 8.19
CA PHE A 241 -29.74 -0.59 7.84
C PHE A 241 -30.29 0.74 8.31
N ALA A 242 -29.40 1.63 8.75
CA ALA A 242 -29.78 2.93 9.25
C ALA A 242 -28.76 3.96 8.76
N PRO A 243 -29.20 5.19 8.43
CA PRO A 243 -28.28 6.28 8.20
C PRO A 243 -27.30 6.37 9.37
N ALA A 244 -26.00 6.36 9.06
CA ALA A 244 -25.00 6.72 10.04
C ALA A 244 -25.28 8.16 10.50
N ALA A 245 -24.95 8.50 11.74
CA ALA A 245 -24.91 9.89 12.16
C ALA A 245 -24.07 10.63 11.13
N GLY A 246 -24.73 11.52 10.35
CA GLY A 246 -24.17 12.03 9.11
C GLY A 246 -22.74 12.51 9.31
N ILE A 247 -21.89 12.30 8.30
CA ILE A 247 -20.56 12.91 8.33
C ILE A 247 -20.81 14.42 8.21
N HIS A 248 -20.91 15.10 9.34
CA HIS A 248 -20.72 16.53 9.37
C HIS A 248 -19.27 16.73 8.96
N ILE A 249 -19.04 17.03 7.69
CA ILE A 249 -17.80 17.63 7.25
C ILE A 249 -17.94 19.07 7.74
N PRO A 250 -17.32 19.47 8.87
CA PRO A 250 -17.38 20.86 9.29
C PRO A 250 -16.83 21.73 8.16
N ASP A 251 -17.37 22.93 8.00
CA ASP A 251 -16.79 23.92 7.10
C ASP A 251 -15.33 24.13 7.49
N ILE A 252 -14.41 23.58 6.69
CA ILE A 252 -12.99 23.65 6.98
C ILE A 252 -12.50 25.03 6.58
N PRO A 253 -11.92 25.82 7.50
CA PRO A 253 -11.33 27.11 7.17
C PRO A 253 -10.22 26.92 6.13
N GLU A 254 -10.18 27.78 5.12
CA GLU A 254 -9.17 27.73 4.06
C GLU A 254 -7.74 27.74 4.64
N SER A 255 -7.52 28.44 5.75
CA SER A 255 -6.22 28.48 6.44
C SER A 255 -5.71 27.10 6.86
N ARG A 256 -6.60 26.18 7.27
CA ARG A 256 -6.23 24.83 7.68
C ARG A 256 -5.83 23.95 6.50
N ILE A 257 -6.45 24.17 5.34
CA ILE A 257 -6.07 23.49 4.09
C ILE A 257 -4.70 24.00 3.64
N LEU A 258 -4.47 25.32 3.73
CA LEU A 258 -3.19 25.95 3.40
C LEU A 258 -2.04 25.46 4.30
N GLU A 259 -2.28 25.26 5.60
CA GLU A 259 -1.29 24.67 6.52
C GLU A 259 -0.83 23.27 6.05
N VAL A 260 -1.76 22.42 5.60
CA VAL A 260 -1.42 21.10 5.06
C VAL A 260 -0.67 21.21 3.73
N PHE A 261 -1.02 22.17 2.88
CA PHE A 261 -0.25 22.45 1.67
C PHE A 261 1.16 22.95 1.97
N GLU A 262 1.36 23.79 2.97
CA GLU A 262 2.70 24.19 3.41
C GLU A 262 3.50 22.98 3.92
N GLN A 263 2.91 22.16 4.78
CA GLN A 263 3.56 20.96 5.32
C GLN A 263 3.98 19.97 4.21
N THR A 264 3.10 19.75 3.22
CA THR A 264 3.36 18.82 2.11
C THR A 264 4.16 19.45 0.95
N GLY A 265 4.56 20.73 1.09
CA GLY A 265 5.32 21.47 0.07
C GLY A 265 4.54 21.71 -1.23
N LYS A 266 3.24 21.99 -1.11
CA LYS A 266 2.26 22.30 -2.16
C LYS A 266 1.70 23.73 -2.04
N SER A 267 2.49 24.64 -1.46
CA SER A 267 2.09 26.04 -1.20
C SER A 267 1.75 26.82 -2.47
N SER A 268 2.35 26.47 -3.61
CA SER A 268 2.00 27.05 -4.92
C SER A 268 1.04 26.15 -5.71
N PRO A 269 0.13 26.73 -6.52
CA PRO A 269 -0.79 25.97 -7.37
C PRO A 269 -0.08 24.99 -8.32
N ASP A 270 1.08 25.36 -8.86
CA ASP A 270 1.87 24.50 -9.77
C ASP A 270 2.36 23.21 -9.11
N MET A 271 2.46 23.19 -7.77
CA MET A 271 2.88 22.02 -6.99
C MET A 271 1.69 21.12 -6.61
N GLN A 272 0.45 21.57 -6.87
CA GLN A 272 -0.78 20.80 -6.66
C GLN A 272 -1.08 19.94 -7.89
N LEU A 273 -0.19 18.99 -8.19
CA LEU A 273 -0.22 18.15 -9.39
C LEU A 273 -1.50 17.31 -9.56
N ASN A 274 -2.29 17.12 -8.49
CA ASN A 274 -3.53 16.32 -8.48
C ASN A 274 -3.35 14.92 -9.08
N CYS A 275 -2.20 14.28 -8.83
CA CYS A 275 -1.80 13.03 -9.48
C CYS A 275 -2.54 11.77 -9.01
N GLY A 276 -3.42 11.86 -8.01
CA GLY A 276 -4.19 10.71 -7.50
C GLY A 276 -3.40 9.66 -6.71
N ALA A 277 -2.07 9.77 -6.61
CA ALA A 277 -1.21 8.73 -6.01
C ALA A 277 -1.49 8.43 -4.53
N CYS A 278 -2.12 9.36 -3.81
CA CYS A 278 -2.52 9.21 -2.41
C CYS A 278 -3.95 8.65 -2.22
N GLY A 279 -4.64 8.30 -3.31
CA GLY A 279 -6.02 7.80 -3.30
C GLY A 279 -7.10 8.90 -3.33
N TYR A 280 -6.73 10.17 -3.39
CA TYR A 280 -7.66 11.31 -3.45
C TYR A 280 -7.65 11.97 -4.84
N LYS A 281 -8.83 12.41 -5.31
CA LYS A 281 -9.02 13.01 -6.65
C LYS A 281 -8.23 14.31 -6.84
N SER A 282 -8.10 15.10 -5.78
CA SER A 282 -7.28 16.31 -5.79
C SER A 282 -6.39 16.42 -4.56
N CYS A 283 -5.35 17.25 -4.66
CA CYS A 283 -4.52 17.62 -3.52
C CYS A 283 -5.35 18.29 -2.43
N ARG A 284 -6.37 19.05 -2.81
CA ARG A 284 -7.30 19.69 -1.89
C ARG A 284 -8.13 18.67 -1.12
N ASP A 285 -8.65 17.64 -1.78
CA ASP A 285 -9.41 16.57 -1.12
C ASP A 285 -8.54 15.81 -0.11
N ASN A 286 -7.28 15.54 -0.49
CA ASN A 286 -6.31 14.97 0.44
C ASN A 286 -6.05 15.90 1.63
N ALA A 287 -5.87 17.21 1.41
CA ALA A 287 -5.65 18.17 2.48
C ALA A 287 -6.85 18.29 3.42
N ILE A 288 -8.08 18.30 2.89
CA ILE A 288 -9.32 18.23 3.65
C ILE A 288 -9.35 16.97 4.50
N ALA A 289 -9.04 15.80 3.92
CA ALA A 289 -9.00 14.54 4.65
C ALA A 289 -7.95 14.52 5.76
N VAL A 290 -6.78 15.14 5.55
CA VAL A 290 -5.75 15.32 6.58
C VAL A 290 -6.25 16.20 7.72
N VAL A 291 -6.93 17.32 7.42
CA VAL A 291 -7.51 18.20 8.46
C VAL A 291 -8.58 17.47 9.29
N LEU A 292 -9.34 16.58 8.66
CA LEU A 292 -10.35 15.75 9.33
C LEU A 292 -9.76 14.55 10.09
N GLY A 293 -8.44 14.34 10.04
CA GLY A 293 -7.76 13.19 10.66
C GLY A 293 -8.06 11.85 9.98
N MET A 294 -8.57 11.89 8.74
CA MET A 294 -8.85 10.70 7.92
C MET A 294 -7.67 10.26 7.07
N ALA A 295 -6.67 11.14 6.91
CA ALA A 295 -5.46 10.88 6.15
C ALA A 295 -4.23 11.42 6.88
N GLU A 296 -3.09 10.81 6.62
CA GLU A 296 -1.80 11.27 7.12
C GLU A 296 -1.11 12.11 6.02
N PRO A 297 -0.43 13.23 6.35
CA PRO A 297 0.37 13.99 5.38
C PRO A 297 1.37 13.11 4.59
N GLU A 298 1.87 12.06 5.25
CA GLU A 298 2.77 11.05 4.74
C GLU A 298 2.16 10.18 3.62
N MET A 299 0.85 10.19 3.40
CA MET A 299 0.24 9.52 2.25
C MET A 299 0.60 10.21 0.91
N CYS A 300 1.12 11.43 0.95
CA CYS A 300 1.57 12.16 -0.23
C CYS A 300 2.95 11.64 -0.70
N ILE A 301 2.97 10.83 -1.77
CA ILE A 301 4.20 10.27 -2.34
C ILE A 301 5.28 11.33 -2.66
N PRO A 302 4.96 12.47 -3.32
CA PRO A 302 5.95 13.53 -3.53
C PRO A 302 6.55 14.09 -2.24
N TYR A 303 5.74 14.22 -1.19
CA TYR A 303 6.19 14.71 0.12
C TYR A 303 7.10 13.67 0.80
N MET A 304 6.69 12.40 0.83
CA MET A 304 7.50 11.32 1.41
C MET A 304 8.84 11.13 0.70
N ARG A 305 8.87 11.31 -0.61
CA ARG A 305 10.10 11.30 -1.39
C ARG A 305 11.05 12.40 -0.93
N ARG A 306 10.57 13.65 -0.82
CA ARG A 306 11.38 14.78 -0.31
C ARG A 306 11.84 14.54 1.13
N LEU A 307 10.97 14.01 1.98
CA LEU A 307 11.30 13.68 3.37
C LEU A 307 12.38 12.59 3.46
N ALA A 308 12.33 11.58 2.59
CA ALA A 308 13.34 10.53 2.50
C ALA A 308 14.68 11.07 1.97
N GLU A 309 14.65 11.94 0.95
CA GLU A 309 15.82 12.63 0.42
C GLU A 309 16.50 13.49 1.53
N GLN A 310 15.72 14.26 2.30
CA GLN A 310 16.23 15.09 3.41
C GLN A 310 16.86 14.31 4.58
N ARG A 311 16.49 13.04 4.80
CA ARG A 311 17.10 12.22 5.86
C ARG A 311 18.55 11.83 5.55
N THR A 312 18.93 11.79 4.27
CA THR A 312 20.29 11.44 3.85
C THR A 312 21.28 12.60 4.09
N ASP A 313 20.81 13.84 3.99
CA ASP A 313 21.66 15.04 4.16
C ASP A 313 22.06 15.33 5.61
N ARG A 314 21.21 14.96 6.58
CA ARG A 314 21.44 15.29 8.02
C ARG A 314 22.63 14.55 8.65
N ILE A 315 23.05 13.43 8.08
CA ILE A 315 24.21 12.66 8.56
C ILE A 315 25.52 13.35 8.14
N LEU A 316 25.57 13.94 6.94
CA LEU A 316 26.72 14.75 6.50
C LEU A 316 26.88 16.04 7.29
N GLU A 317 25.76 16.69 7.61
CA GLU A 317 25.75 17.97 8.34
C GLU A 317 26.26 17.85 9.78
N THR A 318 26.08 16.68 10.40
CA THR A 318 26.41 16.42 11.80
C THR A 318 27.75 15.70 12.01
N SER A 319 28.42 15.27 10.93
CA SER A 319 29.72 14.61 11.02
C SER A 319 30.79 15.55 11.57
N PRO A 320 31.58 15.14 12.59
CA PRO A 320 32.72 15.94 13.07
C PRO A 320 33.90 15.94 12.09
N ASN A 321 33.92 15.02 11.12
CA ASN A 321 35.00 14.85 10.16
C ASN A 321 34.74 15.70 8.91
N GLY A 322 35.79 16.30 8.35
CA GLY A 322 35.68 17.03 7.09
C GLY A 322 35.54 16.04 5.94
N ILE A 323 34.47 16.15 5.16
CA ILE A 323 34.22 15.30 3.98
C ILE A 323 34.18 16.17 2.74
N ILE A 324 34.92 15.76 1.71
CA ILE A 324 34.91 16.32 0.36
C ILE A 324 34.62 15.21 -0.65
N ILE A 325 33.85 15.53 -1.69
CA ILE A 325 33.55 14.65 -2.81
C ILE A 325 34.00 15.34 -4.10
N LEU A 326 34.73 14.62 -4.93
CA LEU A 326 35.26 15.08 -6.21
C LEU A 326 34.74 14.23 -7.37
N ASP A 327 34.67 14.82 -8.56
CA ASP A 327 34.38 14.13 -9.83
C ASP A 327 35.64 13.48 -10.46
N GLU A 328 35.47 12.87 -11.63
CA GLU A 328 36.54 12.23 -12.42
C GLU A 328 37.69 13.19 -12.78
N GLU A 329 37.41 14.49 -12.87
CA GLU A 329 38.40 15.52 -13.18
C GLU A 329 38.97 16.23 -11.94
N LEU A 330 38.71 15.69 -10.74
CA LEU A 330 39.13 16.22 -9.45
C LEU A 330 38.52 17.60 -9.11
N LYS A 331 37.35 17.92 -9.67
CA LYS A 331 36.58 19.11 -9.27
C LYS A 331 35.70 18.81 -8.07
N ILE A 332 35.53 19.82 -7.22
CA ILE A 332 34.77 19.70 -5.98
C ILE A 332 33.26 19.65 -6.27
N VAL A 333 32.65 18.49 -6.07
CA VAL A 333 31.21 18.27 -6.23
C VAL A 333 30.48 18.65 -4.95
N ASN A 334 31.01 18.28 -3.78
CA ASN A 334 30.35 18.54 -2.50
C ASN A 334 31.36 18.65 -1.34
N ILE A 335 31.02 19.44 -0.33
CA ILE A 335 31.76 19.60 0.93
C ILE A 335 30.80 19.74 2.11
N ASN A 336 31.07 19.02 3.20
CA ASN A 336 30.26 19.11 4.41
C ASN A 336 30.65 20.32 5.30
N PRO A 337 29.82 20.70 6.30
CA PRO A 337 30.10 21.84 7.17
C PRO A 337 31.40 21.72 7.98
N ALA A 338 31.81 20.52 8.38
CA ALA A 338 33.07 20.30 9.08
C ALA A 338 34.28 20.59 8.18
N PHE A 339 34.25 20.16 6.91
CA PHE A 339 35.31 20.44 5.95
C PHE A 339 35.46 21.95 5.71
N ARG A 340 34.33 22.67 5.56
CA ARG A 340 34.31 24.14 5.44
C ARG A 340 35.00 24.82 6.60
N LYS A 341 34.79 24.34 7.83
CA LYS A 341 35.44 24.87 9.03
C LYS A 341 36.94 24.52 9.07
N MET A 342 37.31 23.29 8.72
CA MET A 342 38.70 22.81 8.74
C MET A 342 39.58 23.51 7.70
N PHE A 343 39.07 23.70 6.49
CA PHE A 343 39.79 24.28 5.35
C PHE A 343 39.42 25.75 5.08
N GLN A 344 38.60 26.36 5.96
CA GLN A 344 38.15 27.75 5.90
C GLN A 344 37.60 28.16 4.52
N CYS A 345 36.78 27.29 3.93
CA CYS A 345 36.21 27.48 2.60
C CYS A 345 34.67 27.56 2.64
N GLY A 346 34.09 28.22 1.63
CA GLY A 346 32.64 28.32 1.44
C GLY A 346 32.19 27.66 0.13
N ASN A 347 30.90 27.76 -0.20
CA ASN A 347 30.33 27.13 -1.41
C ASN A 347 30.93 27.63 -2.74
N ALA A 348 31.69 28.73 -2.73
CA ALA A 348 32.37 29.28 -3.90
C ALA A 348 33.46 28.35 -4.50
N VAL A 349 33.85 27.29 -3.78
CA VAL A 349 34.82 26.31 -4.26
C VAL A 349 34.17 25.16 -5.05
N LEU A 350 32.85 25.02 -5.01
CA LEU A 350 32.14 23.99 -5.78
C LEU A 350 32.37 24.19 -7.28
N GLY A 351 32.65 23.10 -7.99
CA GLY A 351 33.01 23.08 -9.42
C GLY A 351 34.44 23.51 -9.74
N ARG A 352 35.25 23.91 -8.75
CA ARG A 352 36.69 24.22 -8.96
C ARG A 352 37.54 22.97 -8.76
N GLN A 353 38.73 22.97 -9.35
CA GLN A 353 39.77 21.97 -9.08
C GLN A 353 40.16 21.93 -7.60
N VAL A 354 40.29 20.73 -7.02
CA VAL A 354 40.67 20.54 -5.60
C VAL A 354 42.05 21.14 -5.28
N SER A 355 42.93 21.21 -6.29
CA SER A 355 44.25 21.83 -6.21
C SER A 355 44.22 23.32 -5.84
N TYR A 356 43.09 24.00 -6.00
CA TYR A 356 42.89 25.37 -5.52
C TYR A 356 42.88 25.47 -3.98
N LEU A 357 42.50 24.39 -3.30
CA LEU A 357 42.30 24.37 -1.86
C LEU A 357 43.44 23.65 -1.13
N MET A 358 43.97 22.58 -1.72
CA MET A 358 44.98 21.72 -1.09
C MET A 358 45.85 21.01 -2.13
N ASP A 359 46.92 20.35 -1.68
CA ASP A 359 47.70 19.47 -2.54
C ASP A 359 46.84 18.31 -3.04
N ALA A 360 46.79 18.11 -4.35
CA ALA A 360 45.95 17.12 -5.01
C ALA A 360 46.67 15.78 -5.21
N SER A 361 47.96 15.68 -4.85
CA SER A 361 48.81 14.50 -5.11
C SER A 361 48.20 13.16 -4.65
N GLY A 362 47.49 13.16 -3.51
CA GLY A 362 46.78 11.98 -3.00
C GLY A 362 45.60 11.56 -3.89
N PHE A 363 44.82 12.51 -4.39
CA PHE A 363 43.70 12.26 -5.31
C PHE A 363 44.19 11.89 -6.72
N GLU A 364 45.27 12.50 -7.20
CA GLU A 364 45.92 12.16 -8.47
C GLU A 364 46.42 10.71 -8.44
N THR A 365 47.02 10.27 -7.33
CA THR A 365 47.48 8.88 -7.14
C THR A 365 46.33 7.87 -7.20
N LEU A 366 45.15 8.24 -6.69
CA LEU A 366 43.94 7.41 -6.80
C LEU A 366 43.37 7.41 -8.23
N SER A 367 43.44 8.55 -8.93
CA SER A 367 42.97 8.70 -10.31
C SER A 367 43.81 7.89 -11.30
N ASP A 368 45.13 7.86 -11.11
CA ASP A 368 46.07 7.09 -11.94
C ASP A 368 45.96 5.57 -11.75
N GLY A 369 45.04 5.09 -10.89
CA GLY A 369 44.75 3.67 -10.68
C GLY A 369 45.78 2.94 -9.82
N GLY A 370 46.64 3.66 -9.10
CA GLY A 370 47.73 3.09 -8.31
C GLY A 370 47.30 2.39 -7.00
N SER A 371 46.12 2.73 -6.44
CA SER A 371 45.54 2.13 -5.24
C SER A 371 44.05 2.52 -5.08
N GLU A 372 43.25 1.70 -4.37
CA GLU A 372 41.84 2.02 -4.08
C GLU A 372 41.65 2.95 -2.86
N ARG A 373 42.70 3.08 -2.04
CA ARG A 373 42.73 3.86 -0.81
C ARG A 373 44.11 4.52 -0.67
N PHE A 374 44.11 5.77 -0.24
CA PHE A 374 45.32 6.53 0.09
C PHE A 374 45.15 7.12 1.49
N GLU A 375 46.22 7.12 2.27
CA GLU A 375 46.20 7.61 3.66
C GLU A 375 47.49 8.39 3.95
N ALA A 376 47.33 9.59 4.48
CA ALA A 376 48.43 10.48 4.79
C ALA A 376 48.12 11.37 6.00
N VAL A 377 49.17 11.97 6.56
CA VAL A 377 49.02 13.05 7.53
C VAL A 377 49.42 14.35 6.85
N ILE A 378 48.45 15.21 6.62
CA ILE A 378 48.66 16.52 6.00
C ILE A 378 48.67 17.62 7.06
N SER A 379 49.40 18.70 6.78
CA SER A 379 49.40 19.89 7.62
C SER A 379 48.80 21.06 6.84
N HIS A 380 47.76 21.68 7.39
CA HIS A 380 47.06 22.78 6.75
C HIS A 380 46.65 23.82 7.81
N TYR A 381 46.94 25.10 7.58
CA TYR A 381 46.73 26.20 8.55
C TYR A 381 47.26 25.93 9.98
N GLY A 382 48.40 25.26 10.11
CA GLY A 382 49.01 24.95 11.42
C GLY A 382 48.30 23.84 12.21
N LYS A 383 47.28 23.20 11.63
CA LYS A 383 46.63 22.00 12.13
C LYS A 383 47.09 20.77 11.36
N ARG A 384 47.02 19.61 12.01
CA ARG A 384 47.36 18.31 11.42
C ARG A 384 46.08 17.51 11.19
N PHE A 385 45.90 17.04 9.97
CA PHE A 385 44.75 16.23 9.60
C PHE A 385 45.21 14.83 9.18
N HIS A 386 44.52 13.81 9.67
CA HIS A 386 44.59 12.48 9.10
C HIS A 386 43.67 12.46 7.88
N GLU A 387 44.27 12.33 6.71
CA GLU A 387 43.60 12.29 5.41
C GLU A 387 43.42 10.82 5.00
N VAL A 388 42.17 10.46 4.70
CA VAL A 388 41.81 9.16 4.14
C VAL A 388 41.05 9.40 2.85
N LEU A 389 41.61 8.95 1.74
CA LEU A 389 41.04 9.11 0.41
C LEU A 389 40.68 7.73 -0.17
N TYR A 390 39.57 7.64 -0.91
CA TYR A 390 39.19 6.41 -1.62
C TYR A 390 38.35 6.71 -2.86
N THR A 391 38.32 5.74 -3.78
CA THR A 391 37.52 5.81 -5.01
C THR A 391 36.17 5.12 -4.84
N LEU A 392 35.11 5.75 -5.34
CA LEU A 392 33.77 5.17 -5.46
C LEU A 392 33.55 4.71 -6.91
N ARG A 393 33.88 3.44 -7.20
CA ARG A 393 33.83 2.87 -8.55
C ARG A 393 32.45 2.98 -9.22
N ASP A 394 31.38 2.75 -8.46
CA ASP A 394 30.00 2.77 -8.97
C ASP A 394 29.58 4.18 -9.45
N ALA A 395 30.17 5.24 -8.90
CA ALA A 395 29.82 6.63 -9.17
C ALA A 395 30.94 7.43 -9.86
N ARG A 396 32.09 6.79 -10.14
CA ARG A 396 33.31 7.42 -10.67
C ARG A 396 33.69 8.73 -9.95
N GLN A 397 33.59 8.70 -8.62
CA GLN A 397 33.89 9.85 -7.76
C GLN A 397 35.00 9.50 -6.78
N PHE A 398 35.68 10.53 -6.28
CA PHE A 398 36.68 10.40 -5.22
C PHE A 398 36.16 11.06 -3.94
N VAL A 399 36.44 10.43 -2.80
CA VAL A 399 36.01 10.94 -1.50
C VAL A 399 37.23 11.12 -0.62
N GLY A 400 37.32 12.29 0.01
CA GLY A 400 38.32 12.58 1.03
C GLY A 400 37.67 12.79 2.39
N ILE A 401 38.21 12.14 3.42
CA ILE A 401 37.83 12.32 4.82
C ILE A 401 39.02 12.88 5.58
N PHE A 402 38.78 13.93 6.35
CA PHE A 402 39.78 14.67 7.12
C PHE A 402 39.40 14.69 8.59
N MET A 403 40.31 14.19 9.43
CA MET A 403 40.14 14.14 10.88
C MET A 403 41.21 15.00 11.55
N ASP A 404 40.81 15.95 12.38
CA ASP A 404 41.76 16.80 13.12
C ASP A 404 42.47 15.98 14.20
N ILE A 405 43.77 15.78 14.03
CA ILE A 405 44.64 15.06 14.96
C ILE A 405 45.64 15.99 15.65
N SER A 406 45.37 17.30 15.64
CA SER A 406 46.29 18.32 16.17
C SER A 406 46.61 18.12 17.65
N ASP A 407 45.65 17.60 18.44
CA ASP A 407 45.80 17.32 19.87
C ASP A 407 46.54 16.01 20.17
N ILE A 408 46.90 15.22 19.15
CA ILE A 408 47.61 13.95 19.31
C ILE A 408 49.13 14.19 19.22
N PRO A 409 49.90 14.05 20.31
CA PRO A 409 51.34 14.26 20.28
C PRO A 409 52.03 13.15 19.48
N LEU A 410 52.50 13.47 18.27
CA LEU A 410 53.40 12.61 17.50
C LEU A 410 54.83 12.94 17.94
N GLN A 411 55.36 12.17 18.89
CA GLN A 411 56.76 12.29 19.28
C GLN A 411 57.64 11.79 18.12
N GLN A 412 58.62 12.62 17.75
CA GLN A 412 59.53 12.40 16.64
C GLN A 412 60.41 11.15 16.86
N LYS A 413 60.47 10.30 15.82
CA LYS A 413 61.47 9.25 15.58
C LYS A 413 61.80 8.33 16.76
N THR A 414 61.18 7.15 16.80
CA THR A 414 61.82 5.82 16.78
C THR A 414 60.71 4.78 16.89
N THR A 415 60.81 3.74 16.06
CA THR A 415 60.07 2.48 16.12
C THR A 415 59.84 2.04 17.55
N ASP A 416 58.59 2.01 18.04
CA ASP A 416 58.21 1.11 19.13
C ASP A 416 56.69 0.86 19.18
N ILE A 417 56.38 -0.40 18.92
CA ILE A 417 55.07 -1.04 18.95
C ILE A 417 54.66 -1.23 20.41
N VAL A 418 54.35 -0.17 21.18
CA VAL A 418 53.72 -0.33 22.51
C VAL A 418 52.82 0.86 22.87
N ARG A 419 51.56 0.81 22.39
CA ARG A 419 50.35 1.24 23.14
C ARG A 419 49.10 0.60 22.53
N MET A 420 49.14 -0.73 22.40
CA MET A 420 48.20 -1.60 21.67
C MET A 420 46.75 -1.69 22.23
N GLN A 421 46.39 -0.96 23.28
CA GLN A 421 45.03 -1.01 23.85
C GLN A 421 44.26 0.30 23.65
N THR A 422 44.87 1.45 23.95
CA THR A 422 44.24 2.76 23.73
C THR A 422 44.25 3.16 22.26
N LEU A 423 45.33 2.84 21.52
CA LEU A 423 45.35 3.02 20.06
C LEU A 423 44.37 2.07 19.38
N ARG A 424 44.19 0.84 19.86
CA ARG A 424 43.28 -0.13 19.23
C ARG A 424 41.81 0.28 19.38
N GLN A 425 41.40 0.81 20.54
CA GLN A 425 40.05 1.38 20.69
C GLN A 425 39.87 2.67 19.88
N ALA A 426 40.89 3.53 19.82
CA ALA A 426 40.85 4.71 18.96
C ALA A 426 40.81 4.31 17.48
N GLN A 427 41.54 3.28 17.08
CA GLN A 427 41.64 2.77 15.72
C GLN A 427 40.41 1.97 15.31
N GLU A 428 39.76 1.25 16.24
CA GLU A 428 38.44 0.65 16.04
C GLU A 428 37.33 1.71 15.91
N LEU A 429 37.39 2.78 16.71
CA LEU A 429 36.49 3.93 16.57
C LEU A 429 36.75 4.67 15.24
N LEU A 430 38.00 4.88 14.86
CA LEU A 430 38.38 5.48 13.58
C LEU A 430 37.93 4.59 12.42
N ASP A 431 38.18 3.28 12.47
CA ASP A 431 37.74 2.33 11.45
C ASP A 431 36.21 2.25 11.37
N HIS A 432 35.51 2.32 12.51
CA HIS A 432 34.04 2.38 12.53
C HIS A 432 33.53 3.68 11.91
N GLN A 433 34.14 4.82 12.25
CA GLN A 433 33.78 6.10 11.66
C GLN A 433 34.15 6.21 10.17
N ILE A 434 35.25 5.59 9.74
CA ILE A 434 35.64 5.49 8.34
C ILE A 434 34.65 4.59 7.58
N ARG A 435 34.28 3.42 8.11
CA ARG A 435 33.27 2.55 7.49
C ARG A 435 31.92 3.24 7.34
N MET A 436 31.45 3.92 8.39
CA MET A 436 30.21 4.71 8.31
C MET A 436 30.32 5.82 7.26
N SER A 437 31.44 6.56 7.25
CA SER A 437 31.66 7.63 6.27
C SER A 437 31.78 7.10 4.84
N GLN A 438 32.33 5.90 4.64
CA GLN A 438 32.37 5.18 3.36
C GLN A 438 30.97 4.76 2.88
N GLU A 439 30.13 4.22 3.77
CA GLU A 439 28.74 3.90 3.45
C GLU A 439 27.95 5.16 3.07
N ILE A 440 28.10 6.24 3.85
CA ILE A 440 27.46 7.53 3.60
C ILE A 440 27.93 8.10 2.25
N ALA A 441 29.23 8.13 2.00
CA ALA A 441 29.77 8.62 0.74
C ALA A 441 29.35 7.75 -0.46
N GLY A 442 29.27 6.44 -0.29
CA GLY A 442 28.73 5.53 -1.29
C GLY A 442 27.26 5.79 -1.59
N MET A 443 26.44 6.06 -0.57
CA MET A 443 25.04 6.47 -0.75
C MET A 443 24.92 7.82 -1.49
N LEU A 444 25.78 8.77 -1.16
CA LEU A 444 25.81 10.10 -1.79
C LEU A 444 26.30 10.08 -3.23
N GLY A 445 27.33 9.28 -3.53
CA GLY A 445 27.80 9.09 -4.90
C GLY A 445 26.71 8.46 -5.76
N LYS A 446 25.99 7.45 -5.23
CA LYS A 446 24.84 6.85 -5.91
C LYS A 446 23.67 7.81 -6.10
N SER A 447 23.42 8.69 -5.12
CA SER A 447 22.36 9.71 -5.22
C SER A 447 22.70 10.80 -6.24
N THR A 448 23.95 11.28 -6.25
CA THR A 448 24.45 12.28 -7.20
C THR A 448 24.44 11.73 -8.64
N ALA A 449 24.95 10.51 -8.85
CA ALA A 449 24.94 9.85 -10.14
C ALA A 449 23.52 9.62 -10.67
N LYS A 450 22.56 9.24 -9.81
CA LYS A 450 21.14 9.15 -10.19
C LYS A 450 20.55 10.52 -10.55
N GLY A 451 20.93 11.58 -9.84
CA GLY A 451 20.51 12.95 -10.14
C GLY A 451 21.00 13.39 -11.52
N GLU A 452 22.27 13.16 -11.83
CA GLU A 452 22.88 13.48 -13.12
C GLU A 452 22.29 12.63 -14.26
N GLU A 453 22.12 11.31 -14.08
CA GLU A 453 21.48 10.45 -15.07
C GLU A 453 20.04 10.91 -15.38
N MET A 454 19.30 11.34 -14.35
CA MET A 454 17.91 11.80 -14.50
C MET A 454 17.84 13.15 -15.21
N VAL A 455 18.75 14.09 -14.90
CA VAL A 455 18.88 15.36 -15.62
C VAL A 455 19.31 15.12 -17.07
N HIS A 456 20.25 14.21 -17.30
CA HIS A 456 20.70 13.88 -18.65
C HIS A 456 19.59 13.20 -19.48
N LYS A 457 18.75 12.35 -18.86
CA LYS A 457 17.54 11.78 -19.48
C LYS A 457 16.50 12.87 -19.80
N LEU A 458 16.29 13.81 -18.90
CA LEU A 458 15.40 14.94 -19.13
C LEU A 458 15.91 15.85 -20.25
N MET A 459 17.22 16.11 -20.31
CA MET A 459 17.84 16.88 -21.39
C MET A 459 17.80 16.14 -22.73
N SER A 460 17.97 14.82 -22.77
CA SER A 460 17.82 14.04 -24.00
C SER A 460 16.36 13.98 -24.49
N LEU A 461 15.39 13.95 -23.56
CA LEU A 461 13.97 13.98 -23.91
C LEU A 461 13.50 15.33 -24.46
N TYR A 462 14.22 16.43 -24.17
CA TYR A 462 13.93 17.78 -24.68
C TYR A 462 14.90 18.24 -25.77
N GLY A 463 15.97 17.48 -26.05
CA GLY A 463 16.99 17.82 -27.04
C GLY A 463 16.77 17.22 -28.43
N GLU A 464 15.74 16.41 -28.64
CA GLU A 464 15.41 15.80 -29.94
C GLU A 464 14.39 16.61 -30.78
N ASP A 465 13.98 17.80 -30.34
CA ASP A 465 13.02 18.67 -31.06
C ASP A 465 13.67 19.78 -31.92
N GLU A 466 14.99 19.78 -32.12
CA GLU A 466 15.66 20.68 -33.08
C GLU A 466 16.58 19.93 -34.06
N SER A 467 15.99 19.26 -35.05
CA SER A 467 16.59 19.06 -36.38
C SER A 467 15.58 18.69 -37.45
#